data_AF-A0AAW1VPW7-F1
#
_entry.id   AF-A0AAW1VPW7-F1
#
_cell.length_a   1.000
_cell.length_b   1.000
_cell.length_c   1.000
_cell.angle_alpha   90.00
_cell.angle_beta   90.00
_cell.angle_gamma   90.00
#
_symmetry.space_group_name_H-M   'P 1'
#
loop_
_entity.id
_entity.type
_entity.pdbx_description
1 polymer ?
#
loop_
_entity_poly.entity_id
_entity_poly.type
_entity_poly.pdbx_seq_one_letter_code
_entity_poly.pdbx_strand_id
1 'polypeptide(L)'
;MKVEEIREFIGSDSLAFSSFDSLQGMLGTQSSNFCYACFTGNYPVEPREDKVKRVGDFVDDGMTGSFGSIDGAWIPANRIHKQEDKEFESSVL
;
A
#
# COMPACT_ATOMS: atom_id res chain seq x y z
N MET A 1 4.08 -15.31 -5.21
CA MET A 1 4.84 -15.63 -6.43
C MET A 1 6.30 -15.76 -6.04
N LYS A 2 6.94 -16.89 -6.33
CA LYS A 2 8.36 -17.11 -6.11
C LYS A 2 9.17 -16.52 -7.27
N VAL A 3 10.46 -16.25 -7.05
CA VAL A 3 11.35 -15.68 -8.09
C VAL A 3 11.37 -16.56 -9.35
N GLU A 4 11.45 -17.89 -9.19
CA GLU A 4 11.41 -18.83 -10.32
C GLU A 4 10.11 -18.76 -11.12
N GLU A 5 8.96 -18.63 -10.44
CA GLU A 5 7.66 -18.50 -11.12
C GLU A 5 7.61 -17.23 -11.98
N ILE A 6 8.20 -16.13 -11.49
CA ILE A 6 8.28 -14.87 -12.24
C ILE A 6 9.24 -15.02 -13.43
N ARG A 7 10.40 -15.66 -13.23
CA ARG A 7 11.39 -15.91 -14.28
C ARG A 7 10.79 -16.72 -15.43
N GLU A 8 10.09 -17.80 -15.11
CA GLU A 8 9.39 -18.65 -16.08
C GLU A 8 8.27 -17.88 -16.78
N PHE A 9 7.49 -17.09 -16.03
CA PHE A 9 6.39 -16.30 -16.58
C PHE A 9 6.86 -15.27 -17.63
N ILE A 10 7.98 -14.58 -17.38
CA ILE A 10 8.53 -13.60 -18.33
C ILE A 10 9.39 -14.24 -19.42
N GLY A 11 9.69 -15.54 -19.33
CA GLY A 11 10.51 -16.27 -20.31
C GLY A 11 11.99 -15.89 -20.31
N SER A 12 12.55 -15.56 -19.14
CA SER A 12 13.97 -15.17 -19.02
C SER A 12 14.87 -16.34 -18.63
N ASP A 13 16.12 -16.33 -19.10
CA ASP A 13 17.15 -17.31 -18.71
C ASP A 13 17.54 -17.18 -17.24
N SER A 14 17.50 -15.97 -16.68
CA SER A 14 17.86 -15.69 -15.28
C SER A 14 17.11 -14.48 -14.74
N LEU A 15 16.82 -14.48 -13.43
CA LEU A 15 16.17 -13.36 -12.76
C LEU A 15 16.76 -13.21 -11.36
N ALA A 16 17.07 -11.97 -10.97
CA ALA A 16 17.43 -11.61 -9.62
C ALA A 16 16.78 -10.28 -9.23
N PHE A 17 16.33 -10.18 -7.99
CA PHE A 17 15.91 -8.91 -7.39
C PHE A 17 17.08 -8.30 -6.62
N SER A 18 17.12 -6.98 -6.54
CA SER A 18 18.07 -6.30 -5.64
C SER A 18 17.74 -6.68 -4.19
N SER A 19 18.77 -7.00 -3.40
CA SER A 19 18.55 -7.29 -2.00
C SER A 19 18.15 -6.02 -1.25
N PHE A 20 17.32 -6.20 -0.22
CA PHE A 20 16.86 -5.09 0.59
C PHE A 20 18.04 -4.39 1.30
N ASP A 21 18.98 -5.17 1.84
CA ASP A 21 20.17 -4.66 2.50
C ASP A 21 21.08 -3.87 1.54
N SER A 22 21.21 -4.30 0.28
CA SER A 22 21.98 -3.55 -0.73
C SER A 22 21.34 -2.20 -1.04
N LEU A 23 20.01 -2.16 -1.16
CA LEU A 23 19.29 -0.91 -1.37
C LEU A 23 19.51 0.07 -0.20
N GLN A 24 19.40 -0.42 1.04
CA GLN A 24 19.65 0.40 2.23
C GLN A 24 21.11 0.87 2.31
N GLY A 25 22.06 -0.01 1.99
CA GLY A 25 23.49 0.32 1.93
C GLY A 25 23.81 1.42 0.92
N MET A 26 23.18 1.40 -0.26
CA MET A 26 23.34 2.44 -1.28
C MET A 26 22.83 3.82 -0.83
N LEU A 27 21.79 3.86 0.00
CA LEU A 27 21.24 5.10 0.57
C LEU A 27 22.05 5.60 1.78
N GLY A 28 22.87 4.73 2.39
CA GLY A 28 23.74 5.07 3.51
C GLY A 28 22.96 5.62 4.71
N THR A 29 23.42 6.76 5.22
CA THR A 29 22.83 7.42 6.41
C THR A 29 21.41 7.95 6.18
N GLN A 30 21.01 8.13 4.92
CA GLN A 30 19.67 8.60 4.57
C GLN A 30 18.65 7.47 4.46
N SER A 31 19.07 6.21 4.60
CA SER A 31 18.19 5.05 4.45
C SER A 31 16.95 5.10 5.35
N SER A 32 17.05 5.63 6.57
CA SER A 32 15.91 5.76 7.49
C SER A 32 14.88 6.81 7.08
N ASN A 33 15.20 7.68 6.11
CA ASN A 33 14.34 8.77 5.69
C ASN A 33 13.38 8.38 4.55
N PHE A 34 13.43 7.14 4.09
CA PHE A 34 12.60 6.63 3.00
C PHE A 34 11.56 5.61 3.50
N CYS A 35 10.40 5.60 2.83
CA CYS A 35 9.38 4.59 3.06
C CYS A 35 9.70 3.31 2.27
N TYR A 36 9.66 2.15 2.95
CA TYR A 36 9.89 0.83 2.34
C TYR A 36 8.66 -0.08 2.36
N ALA A 37 7.48 0.48 2.62
CA ALA A 37 6.25 -0.29 2.81
C ALA A 37 5.90 -1.20 1.63
N CYS A 38 6.22 -0.82 0.39
CA CYS A 38 5.97 -1.66 -0.78
C CYS A 38 6.81 -2.95 -0.80
N PHE A 39 7.94 -2.99 -0.08
CA PHE A 39 8.78 -4.18 0.05
C PHE A 39 8.48 -4.97 1.33
N THR A 40 8.19 -4.27 2.44
CA THR A 40 8.04 -4.88 3.78
C THR A 40 6.60 -5.08 4.23
N GLY A 41 5.65 -4.38 3.62
CA GLY A 41 4.26 -4.26 4.09
C GLY A 41 4.06 -3.29 5.26
N ASN A 42 5.14 -2.74 5.84
CA ASN A 42 5.07 -1.89 7.03
C ASN A 42 4.90 -0.42 6.62
N TYR A 43 3.66 0.06 6.58
CA TYR A 43 3.35 1.45 6.26
C TYR A 43 3.58 2.35 7.50
N PRO A 44 4.40 3.42 7.40
CA PRO A 44 4.58 4.37 8.50
C PRO A 44 3.28 5.10 8.87
N VAL A 45 2.34 5.18 7.92
CA VAL A 45 0.99 5.71 8.12
C VAL A 45 0.01 4.63 7.69
N GLU A 46 -0.65 3.99 8.66
CA GLU A 46 -1.61 2.93 8.39
C GLU A 46 -2.91 3.49 7.78
N PRO A 47 -3.48 2.80 6.76
CA PRO A 47 -4.82 3.11 6.27
C PRO A 47 -5.87 2.88 7.36
N ARG A 48 -6.67 3.90 7.69
CA ARG A 48 -7.80 3.77 8.64
C ARG A 48 -9.03 3.10 8.02
N GLU A 49 -9.11 3.12 6.70
CA GLU A 49 -10.26 2.73 5.88
C GLU A 49 -9.74 2.20 4.55
N ASP A 50 -10.60 1.58 3.74
CA ASP A 50 -10.26 1.20 2.37
C ASP A 50 -9.83 2.44 1.57
N LYS A 51 -8.55 2.49 1.17
CA LYS A 51 -8.00 3.61 0.40
C LYS A 51 -7.98 3.27 -1.09
N VAL A 52 -8.52 4.18 -1.88
CA VAL A 52 -8.41 4.16 -3.34
C VAL A 52 -7.18 4.97 -3.78
N LYS A 53 -6.62 4.60 -4.93
CA LYS A 53 -5.56 5.40 -5.56
C LYS A 53 -6.14 6.77 -5.94
N ARG A 54 -5.38 7.84 -5.71
CA ARG A 54 -5.70 9.14 -6.33
C ARG A 54 -5.45 9.00 -7.84
N VAL A 55 -6.50 8.70 -8.59
CA VAL A 55 -6.47 8.72 -10.06
C VAL A 55 -6.72 10.16 -10.47
N GLY A 56 -5.69 10.82 -11.01
CA GLY A 56 -5.85 12.14 -11.59
C GLY A 56 -6.27 12.00 -13.05
N ASP A 57 -7.58 12.01 -13.31
CA ASP A 57 -8.09 12.59 -14.54
C ASP A 57 -8.67 13.95 -14.16
N PHE A 58 -8.33 14.98 -14.92
CA PHE A 58 -8.62 16.40 -14.68
C PHE A 58 -10.12 16.74 -14.45
N VAL A 59 -11.01 15.76 -14.58
CA VAL A 59 -12.48 15.88 -14.49
C VAL A 59 -13.11 15.10 -13.33
N ASP A 60 -12.34 14.44 -12.48
CA ASP A 60 -12.90 13.74 -11.30
C ASP A 60 -12.03 14.06 -10.08
N ASP A 61 -12.58 14.84 -9.16
CA ASP A 61 -12.00 15.30 -7.89
C ASP A 61 -11.84 14.17 -6.84
N GLY A 62 -11.76 12.92 -7.32
CA GLY A 62 -11.26 11.78 -6.55
C GLY A 62 -12.08 11.45 -5.32
N MET A 63 -13.38 11.79 -5.32
CA MET A 63 -14.32 11.46 -4.22
C MET A 63 -15.50 10.58 -4.67
N THR A 64 -15.65 10.26 -5.96
CA THR A 64 -16.84 9.50 -6.42
C THR A 64 -16.58 8.47 -7.53
N GLY A 65 -15.48 7.72 -7.43
CA GLY A 65 -15.36 6.48 -8.21
C GLY A 65 -16.30 5.42 -7.65
N SER A 66 -17.37 5.07 -8.36
CA SER A 66 -18.25 3.97 -7.99
C SER A 66 -17.43 2.69 -7.84
N PHE A 67 -17.64 1.93 -6.76
CA PHE A 67 -16.89 0.69 -6.46
C PHE A 67 -16.90 -0.32 -7.62
N GLY A 68 -17.89 -0.21 -8.53
CA GLY A 68 -18.04 -1.04 -9.73
C GLY A 68 -17.11 -0.69 -10.90
N SER A 69 -16.35 0.40 -10.85
CA SER A 69 -15.41 0.81 -11.92
C SER A 69 -13.96 0.38 -11.66
N ILE A 70 -13.71 -0.34 -10.56
CA ILE A 70 -12.37 -0.81 -10.18
C ILE A 70 -12.23 -2.25 -10.66
N ASP A 71 -11.78 -2.43 -11.91
CA ASP A 71 -11.51 -3.74 -12.52
C ASP A 71 -10.28 -4.47 -11.91
N GLY A 72 -9.87 -4.11 -10.69
CA GLY A 72 -8.59 -4.55 -10.11
C GLY A 72 -8.54 -4.50 -8.60
N ALA A 73 -9.60 -4.89 -7.89
CA ALA A 73 -9.61 -4.98 -6.44
C ALA A 73 -8.61 -6.05 -5.93
N TRP A 74 -7.38 -5.61 -5.62
CA TRP A 74 -6.34 -6.36 -4.89
C TRP A 74 -6.47 -6.19 -3.38
N ILE A 75 -7.68 -6.03 -2.85
CA ILE A 75 -7.91 -5.95 -1.40
C ILE A 75 -8.65 -7.22 -0.98
N PRO A 76 -7.96 -8.27 -0.49
CA PRO A 76 -8.63 -9.33 0.25
C PRO A 76 -9.15 -8.74 1.56
N ALA A 77 -10.46 -8.52 1.64
CA ALA A 77 -11.14 -8.11 2.86
C ALA A 77 -10.93 -9.18 3.96
N ASN A 78 -10.07 -8.88 4.93
CA ASN A 78 -10.07 -9.52 6.25
C ASN A 78 -10.24 -8.38 7.27
N ARG A 79 -11.48 -8.12 7.70
CA ARG A 79 -12.16 -8.68 8.87
C ARG A 79 -11.78 -8.02 10.21
N ILE A 80 -12.67 -7.10 10.60
CA ILE A 80 -13.15 -6.81 11.97
C ILE A 80 -12.16 -6.12 12.92
N HIS A 81 -12.36 -4.81 13.10
CA HIS A 81 -12.66 -4.26 14.43
C HIS A 81 -13.86 -3.31 14.33
N LYS A 82 -14.90 -3.64 15.09
CA LYS A 82 -16.22 -3.01 15.14
C LYS A 82 -16.11 -1.66 15.87
N GLN A 83 -16.79 -0.66 15.32
CA GLN A 83 -17.02 0.68 15.86
C GLN A 83 -17.47 0.69 17.33
N GLU A 84 -16.91 1.61 18.12
CA GLU A 84 -17.62 2.31 19.20
C GLU A 84 -17.16 3.79 19.24
N ASP A 85 -17.59 4.57 18.25
CA ASP A 85 -17.56 6.04 18.33
C ASP A 85 -18.87 6.52 18.96
N LYS A 86 -18.94 6.63 20.30
CA LYS A 86 -19.94 7.46 21.02
C LYS A 86 -19.44 7.86 22.42
N GLU A 87 -18.88 9.07 22.53
CA GLU A 87 -19.11 10.08 23.60
C GLU A 87 -18.16 11.27 23.31
N PHE A 88 -18.43 12.06 22.27
CA PHE A 88 -19.16 13.34 22.33
C PHE A 88 -19.00 14.13 23.63
N GLU A 89 -18.26 15.23 23.53
CA GLU A 89 -18.48 16.53 24.18
C GLU A 89 -19.30 16.58 25.47
N SER A 90 -18.63 16.52 26.62
CA SER A 90 -19.19 17.06 27.87
C SER A 90 -18.16 17.63 28.86
N SER A 91 -16.92 17.90 28.47
CA SER A 91 -15.89 18.41 29.42
C SER A 91 -15.28 19.76 29.03
N VAL A 92 -15.97 20.54 28.19
CA VAL A 92 -15.73 21.99 28.06
C VAL A 92 -16.96 22.76 28.58
N LEU A 93 -17.24 22.59 29.86
CA LEU A 93 -17.85 23.60 30.74
C LEU A 93 -17.21 23.47 32.13
#